data_AF-U1GBR1-F1
#
_entry.id   AF-U1GBR1-F1
#
_cell.length_a   1.000
_cell.length_b   1.000
_cell.length_c   1.000
_cell.angle_alpha   90.00
_cell.angle_beta   90.00
_cell.angle_gamma   90.00
#
_symmetry.space_group_name_H-M   'P 1'
#
loop_
_entity.id
_entity.type
_entity.pdbx_description
1 polymer ?
#
loop_
_entity_poly.entity_id
_entity_poly.type
_entity_poly.pdbx_seq_one_letter_code
_entity_poly.pdbx_strand_id
1 'polypeptide(L)'
;MSCESECLSPEGNPFQGSTKPAPSSPPPLFSSPPQDIEKPAIPYKQGQKLTIFRHNSPPPLGRPYPNSRALTPRKTLKGLTQLEYCLSASPLEGTTKSQETSSFVITKELALCDGRGAQFILVDNGWVTKIYDPLYYPTYHKDTSIRADVVEWAECDYSREGAAYEELTGRFGGTVIPKYHRFMDM
;
A
#
# COMPACT_ATOMS: atom_id res chain seq x y z
N MET A 1 30.17 25.04 77.91
CA MET A 1 30.78 26.36 78.12
C MET A 1 30.90 27.01 76.77
N SER A 2 30.38 28.23 76.69
CA SER A 2 30.11 29.05 75.51
C SER A 2 31.31 29.29 74.62
N CYS A 3 31.06 29.53 73.33
CA CYS A 3 31.54 30.76 72.69
C CYS A 3 30.84 30.93 71.33
N GLU A 4 30.02 31.97 71.26
CA GLU A 4 29.67 32.67 70.02
C GLU A 4 30.92 33.35 69.46
N SER A 5 30.99 33.48 68.13
CA SER A 5 31.63 34.65 67.51
C SER A 5 31.23 34.77 66.04
N GLU A 6 30.70 35.94 65.78
CA GLU A 6 30.22 36.56 64.54
C GLU A 6 31.29 36.83 63.47
N CYS A 7 30.74 37.15 62.28
CA CYS A 7 31.25 38.05 61.24
C CYS A 7 32.40 37.57 60.35
N LEU A 8 32.11 37.48 59.04
CA LEU A 8 32.72 38.32 58.01
C LEU A 8 32.12 37.98 56.63
N SER A 9 31.38 38.92 56.05
CA SER A 9 31.16 38.99 54.59
C SER A 9 32.43 39.54 53.93
N PRO A 10 32.77 39.08 52.72
CA PRO A 10 33.03 40.07 51.68
C PRO A 10 32.49 39.68 50.29
N GLU A 11 31.87 40.68 49.69
CA GLU A 11 32.10 41.16 48.32
C GLU A 11 31.91 40.20 47.12
N GLY A 12 30.77 40.41 46.45
CA GLY A 12 30.74 40.88 45.05
C GLY A 12 31.51 40.07 44.01
N ASN A 13 30.80 39.20 43.30
CA ASN A 13 31.25 38.71 42.00
C ASN A 13 30.09 38.78 40.99
N PRO A 14 30.14 39.64 39.95
CA PRO A 14 29.10 39.72 38.94
C PRO A 14 29.37 38.65 37.88
N PHE A 15 28.95 37.41 38.14
CA PHE A 15 28.94 36.40 37.09
C PHE A 15 27.77 36.70 36.14
N GLN A 16 28.10 37.34 35.02
CA GLN A 16 27.20 37.55 33.89
C GLN A 16 26.58 36.21 33.48
N GLY A 17 25.27 36.11 33.57
CA GLY A 17 24.49 34.98 33.07
C GLY A 17 24.66 34.86 31.56
N SER A 18 25.54 33.97 31.12
CA SER A 18 25.51 33.44 29.77
C SER A 18 24.38 32.42 29.70
N THR A 19 23.19 32.87 29.30
CA THR A 19 22.09 31.97 28.95
C THR A 19 22.51 31.15 27.74
N LYS A 20 22.93 29.91 28.00
CA LYS A 20 23.17 28.90 26.99
C LYS A 20 21.89 28.81 26.14
N PRO A 21 21.92 29.07 24.81
CA PRO A 21 20.74 28.93 23.99
C PRO A 21 20.26 27.49 24.10
N ALA A 22 18.96 27.32 24.34
CA ALA A 22 18.31 26.02 24.37
C ALA A 22 18.71 25.25 23.11
N PRO A 23 19.00 23.94 23.19
CA PRO A 23 19.26 23.14 22.00
C PRO A 23 18.04 23.30 21.09
N SER A 24 18.26 23.92 19.93
CA SER A 24 17.24 24.02 18.88
C SER A 24 16.71 22.62 18.65
N SER A 25 15.39 22.47 18.75
CA SER A 25 14.70 21.22 18.44
C SER A 25 15.27 20.65 17.13
N PRO A 26 15.57 19.34 17.07
CA PRO A 26 16.01 18.73 15.82
C PRO A 26 14.94 19.02 14.76
N PRO A 27 15.34 19.34 13.51
CA PRO A 27 14.39 19.54 12.43
C PRO A 27 13.47 18.31 12.38
N PRO A 28 12.15 18.49 12.18
CA PRO A 28 11.22 17.37 12.19
C PRO A 28 11.70 16.30 11.21
N LEU A 29 11.99 15.12 11.75
CA LEU A 29 12.36 13.93 11.00
C LEU A 29 11.15 13.53 10.16
N PHE A 30 11.11 14.02 8.92
CA PHE A 30 10.14 13.72 7.88
C PHE A 30 8.70 14.12 8.26
N SER A 31 8.11 15.05 7.49
CA SER A 31 6.68 15.31 7.57
C SER A 31 5.93 13.98 7.42
N SER A 32 5.09 13.64 8.40
CA SER A 32 4.14 12.55 8.29
C SER A 32 3.41 12.68 6.95
N PRO A 33 3.15 11.57 6.26
CA PRO A 33 2.42 11.61 4.99
C PRO A 33 1.06 12.28 5.18
N PRO A 34 0.51 12.87 4.11
CA PRO A 34 -0.87 13.34 4.12
C PRO A 34 -1.79 12.21 4.61
N GLN A 35 -2.58 12.50 5.63
CA GLN A 35 -3.61 11.58 6.10
C GLN A 35 -4.65 11.42 4.99
N ASP A 36 -4.98 10.18 4.64
CA ASP A 36 -5.94 9.90 3.57
C ASP A 36 -7.37 9.85 4.12
N ILE A 37 -7.90 11.03 4.48
CA ILE A 37 -9.21 11.17 5.12
C ILE A 37 -10.34 10.72 4.19
N GLU A 38 -10.15 10.89 2.89
CA GLU A 38 -11.14 10.56 1.86
C GLU A 38 -11.07 9.10 1.40
N LYS A 39 -10.08 8.32 1.86
CA LYS A 39 -9.95 6.91 1.50
C LYS A 39 -11.18 6.13 1.95
N PRO A 40 -11.97 5.56 1.01
CA PRO A 40 -13.13 4.76 1.37
C PRO A 40 -12.72 3.46 2.07
N ALA A 41 -13.59 2.96 2.94
CA ALA A 41 -13.45 1.61 3.49
C ALA A 41 -13.49 0.55 2.36
N ILE A 42 -12.91 -0.63 2.62
CA ILE A 42 -12.86 -1.73 1.63
C ILE A 42 -14.28 -2.06 1.14
N PRO A 43 -14.55 -1.97 -0.18
CA PRO A 43 -15.90 -2.08 -0.71
C PRO A 43 -16.36 -3.53 -0.84
N TYR A 44 -15.50 -4.54 -0.71
CA TYR A 44 -15.86 -5.93 -0.98
C TYR A 44 -16.67 -6.56 0.16
N LYS A 45 -17.98 -6.30 0.22
CA LYS A 45 -18.85 -6.74 1.33
C LYS A 45 -19.80 -7.88 0.94
N GLN A 46 -20.07 -8.76 1.90
CA GLN A 46 -21.05 -9.84 1.71
C GLN A 46 -22.40 -9.27 1.24
N GLY A 47 -23.00 -9.90 0.23
CA GLY A 47 -24.24 -9.48 -0.42
C GLY A 47 -24.05 -8.52 -1.59
N GLN A 48 -22.84 -7.98 -1.78
CA GLN A 48 -22.56 -7.10 -2.91
C GLN A 48 -22.46 -7.88 -4.23
N LYS A 49 -22.98 -7.30 -5.30
CA LYS A 49 -22.83 -7.82 -6.66
C LYS A 49 -21.61 -7.17 -7.32
N LEU A 50 -20.68 -7.98 -7.80
CA LEU A 50 -19.56 -7.55 -8.63
C LEU A 50 -19.86 -7.88 -10.09
N THR A 51 -19.45 -7.01 -11.00
CA THR A 51 -19.53 -7.27 -12.45
C THR A 51 -18.15 -7.07 -13.03
N ILE A 52 -17.56 -8.15 -13.52
CA ILE A 52 -16.17 -8.19 -13.95
C ILE A 52 -16.08 -8.59 -15.42
N PHE A 53 -15.07 -8.06 -16.10
CA PHE A 53 -14.80 -8.24 -17.52
C PHE A 53 -13.60 -9.15 -17.70
N ARG A 54 -13.62 -10.03 -18.69
CA ARG A 54 -12.45 -10.87 -18.96
C ARG A 54 -11.29 -9.98 -19.38
N HIS A 55 -10.16 -10.15 -18.73
CA HIS A 55 -8.95 -9.37 -19.01
C HIS A 55 -7.77 -10.29 -19.30
N ASN A 56 -7.01 -10.02 -20.36
CA ASN A 56 -5.67 -10.54 -20.57
C ASN A 56 -4.70 -9.62 -19.84
N SER A 57 -4.05 -10.12 -18.79
CA SER A 57 -3.04 -9.35 -18.08
C SER A 57 -1.90 -8.92 -19.01
N PRO A 58 -1.26 -7.77 -18.74
CA PRO A 58 0.00 -7.44 -19.41
C PRO A 58 1.06 -8.53 -19.14
N PRO A 59 2.14 -8.56 -19.94
CA PRO A 59 3.31 -9.39 -19.64
C PRO A 59 3.81 -9.16 -18.20
N PRO A 60 4.36 -10.18 -17.53
CA PRO A 60 4.80 -10.08 -16.14
C PRO A 60 5.82 -8.97 -15.94
N LEU A 61 5.65 -8.23 -14.83
CA LEU A 61 6.42 -7.02 -14.52
C LEU A 61 7.33 -7.22 -13.31
N GLY A 62 8.25 -6.26 -13.15
CA GLY A 62 9.22 -6.24 -12.05
C GLY A 62 10.32 -7.30 -12.23
N ARG A 63 11.31 -7.30 -11.33
CA ARG A 63 12.42 -8.27 -11.43
C ARG A 63 11.91 -9.71 -11.27
N PRO A 64 12.40 -10.68 -12.07
CA PRO A 64 13.48 -10.59 -13.05
C PRO A 64 13.04 -10.22 -14.49
N TYR A 65 11.80 -9.80 -14.70
CA TYR A 65 11.24 -9.54 -16.03
C TYR A 65 11.74 -8.21 -16.63
N PRO A 66 12.11 -8.19 -17.92
CA PRO A 66 12.75 -7.03 -18.56
C PRO A 66 11.80 -5.84 -18.77
N ASN A 67 10.49 -6.07 -18.77
CA ASN A 67 9.47 -5.06 -19.05
C ASN A 67 9.07 -4.24 -17.81
N SER A 68 10.00 -4.04 -16.87
CA SER A 68 9.73 -3.25 -15.68
C SER A 68 9.38 -1.82 -16.11
N ARG A 69 8.17 -1.33 -15.77
CA ARG A 69 7.78 0.08 -15.92
C ARG A 69 8.90 0.95 -15.35
N ALA A 70 9.13 2.12 -15.95
CA ALA A 70 9.99 3.11 -15.31
C ALA A 70 9.40 3.42 -13.94
N LEU A 71 10.11 3.05 -12.87
CA LEU A 71 9.68 3.30 -11.50
C LEU A 71 9.23 4.75 -11.38
N THR A 72 8.00 4.98 -10.90
CA THR A 72 7.50 6.33 -10.68
C THR A 72 8.52 7.06 -9.80
N PRO A 73 9.09 8.20 -10.22
CA PRO A 73 10.13 8.85 -9.45
C PRO A 73 9.61 9.11 -8.04
N ARG A 74 10.39 8.73 -7.01
CA ARG A 74 9.98 8.88 -5.59
C ARG A 74 9.53 10.30 -5.22
N LYS A 75 10.02 11.31 -5.95
CA LYS A 75 9.61 12.72 -5.77
C LYS A 75 8.15 12.94 -6.16
N THR A 76 7.66 12.25 -7.18
CA THR A 76 6.27 12.31 -7.66
C THR A 76 5.29 11.68 -6.67
N LEU A 77 5.76 10.75 -5.84
CA LEU A 77 4.98 10.16 -4.74
C LEU A 77 4.90 11.06 -3.51
N LYS A 78 5.69 12.14 -3.42
CA LYS A 78 5.66 13.02 -2.26
C LYS A 78 4.52 14.03 -2.41
N GLY A 79 3.63 14.08 -1.42
CA GLY A 79 2.58 15.09 -1.32
C GLY A 79 1.18 14.61 -1.72
N LEU A 80 1.04 13.47 -2.38
CA LEU A 80 -0.26 12.87 -2.68
C LEU A 80 -0.77 12.02 -1.50
N THR A 81 -2.07 11.88 -1.29
CA THR A 81 -2.65 10.77 -0.52
C THR A 81 -2.54 9.46 -1.30
N GLN A 82 -2.92 8.31 -0.72
CA GLN A 82 -2.92 7.04 -1.47
C GLN A 82 -4.05 7.04 -2.50
N LEU A 83 -5.22 7.56 -2.15
CA LEU A 83 -6.35 7.75 -3.05
C LEU A 83 -5.97 8.63 -4.24
N GLU A 84 -5.40 9.81 -4.01
CA GLU A 84 -4.96 10.71 -5.09
C GLU A 84 -3.91 10.05 -6.00
N TYR A 85 -3.00 9.26 -5.42
CA TYR A 85 -2.03 8.53 -6.19
C TYR A 85 -2.68 7.43 -7.07
N CYS A 86 -3.59 6.64 -6.50
CA CYS A 86 -4.28 5.60 -7.25
C CYS A 86 -5.17 6.18 -8.37
N LEU A 87 -5.80 7.34 -8.13
CA LEU A 87 -6.63 8.03 -9.13
C LEU A 87 -5.81 8.70 -10.25
N SER A 88 -4.58 9.12 -9.95
CA SER A 88 -3.69 9.77 -10.94
C SER A 88 -2.88 8.77 -11.77
N ALA A 89 -2.73 7.53 -11.30
CA ALA A 89 -1.99 6.50 -12.00
C ALA A 89 -2.88 5.78 -13.03
N SER A 90 -2.46 5.79 -14.29
CA SER A 90 -3.10 4.93 -15.31
C SER A 90 -2.71 3.47 -15.10
N PRO A 91 -3.68 2.54 -15.13
CA PRO A 91 -3.41 1.10 -15.16
C PRO A 91 -2.58 0.73 -16.39
N LEU A 92 -1.77 -0.32 -16.27
CA LEU A 92 -1.01 -0.85 -17.40
C LEU A 92 -1.91 -1.45 -18.47
N GLU A 93 -1.47 -1.27 -19.71
CA GLU A 93 -2.17 -1.76 -20.88
C GLU A 93 -2.14 -3.29 -20.93
N GLY A 94 -3.32 -3.90 -20.85
CA GLY A 94 -3.56 -5.26 -21.34
C GLY A 94 -4.79 -5.26 -22.25
N THR A 95 -5.42 -6.42 -22.41
CA THR A 95 -6.61 -6.51 -23.29
C THR A 95 -7.84 -6.90 -22.50
N THR A 96 -8.70 -5.93 -22.22
CA THR A 96 -10.04 -6.15 -21.65
C THR A 96 -11.01 -6.47 -22.76
N LYS A 97 -11.71 -7.60 -22.61
CA LYS A 97 -12.75 -8.02 -23.53
C LYS A 97 -14.10 -7.56 -22.99
N SER A 98 -14.50 -6.35 -23.38
CA SER A 98 -15.71 -5.70 -22.88
C SER A 98 -17.02 -6.50 -23.07
N GLN A 99 -17.04 -7.40 -24.05
CA GLN A 99 -18.19 -8.28 -24.34
C GLN A 99 -18.21 -9.57 -23.52
N GLU A 100 -17.09 -9.94 -22.88
CA GLU A 100 -17.00 -11.15 -22.05
C GLU A 100 -17.09 -10.73 -20.58
N THR A 101 -18.31 -10.69 -20.03
CA THR A 101 -18.57 -10.27 -18.64
C THR A 101 -19.06 -11.43 -17.79
N SER A 102 -18.89 -11.31 -16.48
CA SER A 102 -19.51 -12.19 -15.51
C SER A 102 -19.88 -11.39 -14.27
N SER A 103 -21.02 -11.74 -13.67
CA SER A 103 -21.46 -11.11 -12.42
C SER A 103 -21.60 -12.16 -11.34
N PHE A 104 -21.17 -11.80 -10.13
CA PHE A 104 -21.20 -12.69 -8.97
C PHE A 104 -21.63 -11.93 -7.73
N VAL A 105 -22.29 -12.61 -6.80
CA VAL A 105 -22.58 -12.06 -5.46
C VAL A 105 -21.52 -12.54 -4.47
N ILE A 106 -20.97 -11.61 -3.70
CA ILE A 106 -20.03 -11.92 -2.61
C ILE A 106 -20.79 -12.67 -1.51
N THR A 107 -20.42 -13.92 -1.25
CA THR A 107 -21.03 -14.75 -0.20
C THR A 107 -20.23 -14.73 1.08
N LYS A 108 -18.91 -14.50 1.03
CA LYS A 108 -18.06 -14.45 2.22
C LYS A 108 -16.83 -13.57 2.02
N GLU A 109 -16.52 -12.78 3.04
CA GLU A 109 -15.24 -12.08 3.18
C GLU A 109 -14.19 -13.07 3.72
N LEU A 110 -13.23 -13.50 2.89
CA LEU A 110 -12.24 -14.51 3.31
C LEU A 110 -11.02 -13.86 3.96
N ALA A 111 -10.51 -12.82 3.33
CA ALA A 111 -9.38 -12.06 3.84
C ALA A 111 -9.38 -10.65 3.26
N LEU A 112 -9.96 -9.74 4.02
CA LEU A 112 -10.04 -8.32 3.68
C LEU A 112 -9.34 -7.50 4.76
N CYS A 113 -8.31 -6.74 4.39
CA CYS A 113 -7.59 -5.89 5.33
C CYS A 113 -6.77 -4.84 4.57
N ASP A 114 -6.78 -3.62 5.11
CA ASP A 114 -5.96 -2.54 4.56
C ASP A 114 -4.47 -2.84 4.80
N GLY A 115 -3.63 -2.53 3.82
CA GLY A 115 -2.20 -2.79 3.90
C GLY A 115 -1.80 -4.27 3.74
N ARG A 116 -2.72 -5.17 3.37
CA ARG A 116 -2.43 -6.59 3.14
C ARG A 116 -1.86 -6.88 1.74
N GLY A 117 -2.22 -6.05 0.76
CA GLY A 117 -2.05 -6.37 -0.66
C GLY A 117 -3.34 -6.95 -1.22
N ALA A 118 -3.26 -8.14 -1.82
CA ALA A 118 -4.43 -8.80 -2.42
C ALA A 118 -5.55 -9.09 -1.40
N GLN A 119 -6.78 -8.84 -1.85
CA GLN A 119 -8.03 -9.05 -1.12
C GLN A 119 -8.67 -10.36 -1.58
N PHE A 120 -9.28 -11.13 -0.67
CA PHE A 120 -9.90 -12.41 -1.00
C PHE A 120 -11.35 -12.49 -0.54
N ILE A 121 -12.20 -12.96 -1.45
CA ILE A 121 -13.63 -13.17 -1.22
C ILE A 121 -14.08 -14.51 -1.80
N LEU A 122 -15.18 -15.04 -1.27
CA LEU A 122 -15.93 -16.15 -1.86
C LEU A 122 -17.16 -15.59 -2.56
N VAL A 123 -17.50 -16.13 -3.72
CA VAL A 123 -18.70 -15.75 -4.47
C VAL A 123 -19.71 -16.89 -4.59
N ASP A 124 -20.91 -16.57 -5.05
CA ASP A 124 -22.10 -17.45 -5.12
C ASP A 124 -21.92 -18.74 -5.94
N ASN A 125 -21.09 -18.72 -6.97
CA ASN A 125 -20.73 -19.93 -7.73
C ASN A 125 -19.65 -20.80 -7.06
N GLY A 126 -19.25 -20.47 -5.83
CA GLY A 126 -18.25 -21.19 -5.04
C GLY A 126 -16.79 -20.86 -5.39
N TRP A 127 -16.53 -19.87 -6.25
CA TRP A 127 -15.17 -19.46 -6.57
C TRP A 127 -14.55 -18.56 -5.51
N VAL A 128 -13.26 -18.75 -5.27
CA VAL A 128 -12.42 -17.81 -4.53
C VAL A 128 -11.96 -16.75 -5.51
N THR A 129 -12.33 -15.49 -5.28
CA THR A 129 -11.89 -14.35 -6.08
C THR A 129 -10.78 -13.62 -5.34
N LYS A 130 -9.67 -13.38 -6.04
CA LYS A 130 -8.53 -12.59 -5.57
C LYS A 130 -8.53 -11.26 -6.31
N ILE A 131 -8.50 -10.16 -5.55
CA ILE A 131 -8.61 -8.81 -6.08
C ILE A 131 -7.34 -8.03 -5.75
N TYR A 132 -6.79 -7.37 -6.76
CA TYR A 132 -5.58 -6.57 -6.66
C TYR A 132 -5.94 -5.08 -6.74
N ASP A 133 -6.33 -4.51 -5.61
CA ASP A 133 -6.72 -3.10 -5.53
C ASP A 133 -5.61 -2.28 -4.86
N PRO A 134 -4.86 -1.45 -5.61
CA PRO A 134 -3.74 -0.67 -5.08
C PRO A 134 -4.16 0.29 -3.96
N LEU A 135 -5.44 0.69 -3.89
CA LEU A 135 -5.94 1.55 -2.82
C LEU A 135 -5.85 0.87 -1.45
N TYR A 136 -5.84 -0.46 -1.39
CA TYR A 136 -5.75 -1.23 -0.15
C TYR A 136 -4.40 -1.96 0.04
N TYR A 137 -3.40 -1.61 -0.77
CA TYR A 137 -2.02 -2.08 -0.60
C TYR A 137 -1.28 -1.31 0.50
N PRO A 138 -0.22 -1.91 1.09
CA PRO A 138 0.59 -1.23 2.09
C PRO A 138 1.30 0.00 1.50
N THR A 139 0.98 1.17 2.06
CA THR A 139 1.53 2.47 1.62
C THR A 139 3.04 2.55 1.76
N TYR A 140 3.62 1.80 2.70
CA TYR A 140 5.05 1.79 3.00
C TYR A 140 5.63 0.39 2.86
N HIS A 141 6.91 0.32 2.50
CA HIS A 141 7.63 -0.93 2.66
C HIS A 141 7.67 -1.33 4.14
N LYS A 142 7.50 -2.62 4.43
CA LYS A 142 7.31 -3.15 5.80
C LYS A 142 8.36 -2.69 6.84
N ASP A 143 9.57 -2.39 6.39
CA ASP A 143 10.70 -2.05 7.27
C ASP A 143 11.32 -0.66 6.97
N THR A 144 10.62 0.20 6.22
CA THR A 144 11.17 1.52 5.86
C THR A 144 10.09 2.59 5.85
N SER A 145 10.47 3.85 6.07
CA SER A 145 9.61 5.02 5.82
C SER A 145 9.49 5.38 4.33
N ILE A 146 10.00 4.53 3.43
CA ILE A 146 9.89 4.75 1.99
C ILE A 146 8.48 4.37 1.57
N ARG A 147 7.78 5.33 0.97
CA ARG A 147 6.47 5.11 0.35
C ARG A 147 6.62 4.14 -0.82
N ALA A 148 5.78 3.11 -0.85
CA ALA A 148 5.71 2.13 -1.91
C ALA A 148 4.94 2.69 -3.12
N ASP A 149 5.32 2.26 -4.31
CA ASP A 149 4.49 2.41 -5.51
C ASP A 149 3.41 1.31 -5.49
N VAL A 150 2.30 1.60 -4.80
CA VAL A 150 1.22 0.62 -4.58
C VAL A 150 0.54 0.17 -5.87
N VAL A 151 0.55 1.03 -6.90
CA VAL A 151 -0.01 0.71 -8.23
C VAL A 151 0.89 -0.27 -8.93
N GLU A 152 2.19 0.03 -9.01
CA GLU A 152 3.17 -0.91 -9.58
C GLU A 152 3.14 -2.27 -8.85
N TRP A 153 3.00 -2.27 -7.52
CA TRP A 153 2.92 -3.50 -6.74
C TRP A 153 1.69 -4.33 -7.08
N ALA A 154 0.51 -3.71 -7.13
CA ALA A 154 -0.72 -4.40 -7.51
C ALA A 154 -0.64 -4.96 -8.94
N GLU A 155 -0.08 -4.18 -9.87
CA GLU A 155 0.14 -4.60 -11.25
C GLU A 155 1.15 -5.74 -11.38
N CYS A 156 2.25 -5.69 -10.62
CA CYS A 156 3.24 -6.76 -10.58
C CYS A 156 2.63 -8.06 -10.06
N ASP A 157 1.89 -8.01 -8.94
CA ASP A 157 1.26 -9.20 -8.38
C ASP A 157 0.20 -9.77 -9.33
N TYR A 158 -0.62 -8.91 -9.93
CA TYR A 158 -1.62 -9.32 -10.92
C TYR A 158 -1.00 -9.96 -12.16
N SER A 159 -0.06 -9.27 -12.81
CA SER A 159 0.56 -9.73 -14.07
C SER A 159 1.38 -11.00 -13.91
N ARG A 160 2.13 -11.13 -12.80
CA ARG A 160 2.94 -12.31 -12.51
C ARG A 160 2.09 -13.52 -12.18
N GLU A 161 1.05 -13.34 -11.36
CA GLU A 161 0.15 -14.44 -11.04
C GLU A 161 -0.66 -14.86 -12.28
N GLY A 162 -1.15 -13.90 -13.07
CA GLY A 162 -1.82 -14.18 -14.34
C GLY A 162 -0.96 -15.01 -15.28
N ALA A 163 0.28 -14.58 -15.53
CA ALA A 163 1.23 -15.32 -16.35
C ALA A 163 1.55 -16.72 -15.80
N ALA A 164 1.68 -16.85 -14.47
CA ALA A 164 1.92 -18.16 -13.84
C ALA A 164 0.74 -19.12 -14.05
N TYR A 165 -0.50 -18.66 -13.89
CA TYR A 165 -1.66 -19.52 -14.14
C TYR A 165 -1.84 -19.86 -15.61
N GLU A 166 -1.54 -18.95 -16.54
CA GLU A 166 -1.59 -19.22 -17.98
C GLU A 166 -0.64 -20.35 -18.37
N GLU A 167 0.58 -20.34 -17.83
CA GLU A 167 1.58 -21.39 -18.08
C GLU A 167 1.18 -22.74 -17.43
N LEU A 168 0.68 -22.70 -16.18
CA LEU A 168 0.49 -23.92 -15.39
C LEU A 168 -0.87 -24.61 -15.60
N THR A 169 -1.90 -23.88 -16.03
CA THR A 169 -3.28 -24.39 -16.11
C THR A 169 -3.42 -25.58 -17.05
N GLY A 170 -2.70 -25.58 -18.18
CA GLY A 170 -2.78 -26.67 -19.16
C GLY A 170 -2.33 -28.02 -18.60
N ARG A 171 -1.41 -28.02 -17.62
CA ARG A 171 -0.83 -29.25 -17.04
C ARG A 171 -1.36 -29.58 -15.64
N PHE A 172 -1.62 -28.56 -14.83
CA PHE A 172 -1.89 -28.71 -13.40
C PHE A 172 -3.25 -28.14 -12.95
N GLY A 173 -4.00 -27.53 -13.87
CA GLY A 173 -5.29 -26.90 -13.59
C GLY A 173 -6.33 -27.90 -13.09
N GLY A 174 -6.88 -27.63 -11.90
CA GLY A 174 -7.87 -28.49 -11.24
C GLY A 174 -7.31 -29.75 -10.60
N THR A 175 -5.98 -29.93 -10.57
CA THR A 175 -5.32 -31.05 -9.89
C THR A 175 -4.42 -30.54 -8.76
N VAL A 176 -3.29 -29.92 -9.12
CA VAL A 176 -2.32 -29.37 -8.16
C VAL A 176 -2.59 -27.89 -7.90
N ILE A 177 -3.11 -27.16 -8.90
CA ILE A 177 -3.52 -25.76 -8.75
C ILE A 177 -5.02 -25.60 -9.01
N PRO A 178 -5.68 -24.58 -8.44
CA PRO A 178 -7.08 -24.28 -8.76
C PRO A 178 -7.30 -24.05 -10.26
N LYS A 179 -8.52 -24.31 -10.74
CA LYS A 179 -8.92 -23.85 -12.08
C LYS A 179 -8.91 -22.32 -12.10
N TYR A 180 -8.23 -21.75 -13.09
CA TYR A 180 -8.05 -20.31 -13.21
C TYR A 180 -9.06 -19.69 -14.16
N HIS A 181 -9.69 -18.61 -13.70
CA HIS A 181 -10.56 -17.76 -14.51
C HIS A 181 -10.13 -16.30 -14.30
N ARG A 182 -9.86 -15.59 -15.40
CA ARG A 182 -9.24 -14.25 -15.38
C ARG A 182 -10.24 -13.16 -15.74
N PHE A 183 -10.40 -12.20 -14.83
CA PHE A 183 -11.31 -11.08 -14.94
C PHE A 183 -10.73 -9.82 -14.28
N MET A 184 -11.25 -8.64 -14.63
CA MET A 184 -10.92 -7.31 -14.12
C MET A 184 -12.21 -6.51 -13.91
N ASP A 185 -12.28 -5.70 -12.86
CA ASP A 185 -13.36 -4.74 -12.61
C ASP A 185 -12.99 -3.38 -13.27
N MET A 186 -13.96 -2.67 -13.86
CA MET A 186 -13.72 -1.36 -14.52
C MET A 186 -14.26 -0.20 -13.70
#